data_AF-A0A7L0VPU8-F1
#
_entry.id   AF-A0A7L0VPU8-F1
#
_cell.length_a   1.000
_cell.length_b   1.000
_cell.length_c   1.000
_cell.angle_alpha   90.00
_cell.angle_beta   90.00
_cell.angle_gamma   90.00
#
_symmetry.space_group_name_H-M   'P 1'
#
loop_
_entity.id
_entity.type
_entity.pdbx_description
1 polymer ?
#
loop_
_entity_poly.entity_id
_entity_poly.type
_entity_poly.pdbx_seq_one_letter_code
_entity_poly.pdbx_strand_id
1 'polypeptide(L)'
;LQALETSSEFYAPRKWDRAQAFTVVYNHDYQQPMAIAQVLPALVGKSYLNAGRRSCAATNTMSPSQQLPLSTLGTIGFSITNTLKNYFHYSTSVCVPDNSTLLQVMKVARDEKPDIFCFKTKQTSWGPFVTSIHGLAGNDIERNYWQFFSCWSPLQEGVGTYKPKNWEHIQAIFSTY
;
A
#
# COMPACT_ATOMS: atom_id res chain seq x y z
N LEU A 1 -3.72 13.40 12.65
CA LEU A 1 -2.96 14.54 13.22
C LEU A 1 -3.55 15.87 12.77
N GLN A 2 -3.38 16.27 11.49
CA GLN A 2 -3.79 17.60 11.01
C GLN A 2 -5.23 18.00 11.36
N ALA A 3 -6.22 17.14 11.08
CA ALA A 3 -7.63 17.44 11.35
C ALA A 3 -7.91 17.70 12.84
N LEU A 4 -7.45 16.80 13.72
CA LEU A 4 -7.65 16.92 15.17
C LEU A 4 -6.93 18.14 15.77
N GLU A 5 -5.78 18.53 15.21
CA GLU A 5 -5.09 19.76 15.63
C GLU A 5 -5.89 21.03 15.26
N THR A 6 -6.64 20.98 14.17
CA THR A 6 -7.46 22.12 13.69
C THR A 6 -8.87 22.16 14.26
N SER A 7 -9.32 21.10 14.93
CA SER A 7 -10.72 20.91 15.35
C SER A 7 -10.85 20.64 16.86
N SER A 8 -10.01 21.30 17.67
CA SER A 8 -9.86 21.02 19.11
C SER A 8 -11.14 21.19 19.94
N GLU A 9 -12.07 21.99 19.44
CA GLU A 9 -13.36 22.26 20.08
C GLU A 9 -14.37 21.10 19.98
N PHE A 10 -14.15 20.11 19.09
CA PHE A 10 -15.18 19.12 18.74
C PHE A 10 -14.99 17.71 19.32
N TYR A 11 -13.89 17.41 20.01
CA TYR A 11 -13.64 16.06 20.55
C TYR A 11 -13.81 15.93 22.07
N ALA A 12 -14.22 17.00 22.77
CA ALA A 12 -14.65 16.89 24.16
C ALA A 12 -15.85 15.93 24.29
N PRO A 13 -15.93 15.09 25.34
CA PRO A 13 -15.04 15.01 26.50
C PRO A 13 -13.81 14.08 26.32
N ARG A 14 -13.67 13.39 25.18
CA ARG A 14 -12.54 12.47 24.94
C ARG A 14 -11.26 13.26 24.67
N LYS A 15 -10.32 13.25 25.61
CA LYS A 15 -9.01 13.86 25.40
C LYS A 15 -8.20 13.02 24.40
N TRP A 16 -7.73 13.66 23.34
CA TRP A 16 -6.79 13.08 22.40
C TRP A 16 -5.35 13.32 22.88
N ASP A 17 -4.56 12.25 23.05
CA ASP A 17 -3.14 12.34 23.36
C ASP A 17 -2.32 12.58 22.09
N ARG A 18 -2.00 13.86 21.86
CA ARG A 18 -1.18 14.29 20.72
C ARG A 18 0.24 13.72 20.79
N ALA A 19 0.85 13.68 21.97
CA ALA A 19 2.24 13.26 22.13
C ALA A 19 2.39 11.77 21.82
N GLN A 20 1.45 10.95 22.29
CA GLN A 20 1.38 9.53 21.94
C GLN A 20 1.24 9.34 20.43
N ALA A 21 0.27 10.00 19.80
CA ALA A 21 0.03 9.87 18.36
C ALA A 21 1.24 10.32 17.52
N PHE A 22 1.91 11.42 17.93
CA PHE A 22 3.12 11.90 17.29
C PHE A 22 4.25 10.88 17.41
N THR A 23 4.45 10.28 18.58
CA THR A 23 5.51 9.30 18.83
C THR A 23 5.36 8.07 17.94
N VAL A 24 4.13 7.59 17.75
CA VAL A 24 3.85 6.45 16.86
C VAL A 24 4.18 6.79 15.41
N VAL A 25 3.76 7.97 14.93
CA VAL A 25 4.03 8.42 13.55
C VAL A 25 5.52 8.65 13.34
N TYR A 26 6.19 9.38 14.24
CA TYR A 26 7.60 9.72 14.11
C TYR A 26 8.52 8.50 14.05
N ASN A 27 8.20 7.45 14.82
CA ASN A 27 9.01 6.22 14.87
C ASN A 27 8.67 5.21 13.77
N HIS A 28 7.69 5.48 12.90
CA HIS A 28 7.33 4.58 11.82
C HIS A 28 8.32 4.72 10.65
N ASP A 29 8.72 3.60 10.06
CA ASP A 29 9.61 3.58 8.91
C ASP A 29 8.82 3.82 7.61
N TYR A 30 8.82 5.06 7.13
CA TYR A 30 8.16 5.43 5.89
C TYR A 30 9.09 5.25 4.69
N GLN A 31 8.84 4.21 3.89
CA GLN A 31 9.56 3.98 2.64
C GLN A 31 8.84 4.60 1.42
N GLN A 32 7.54 4.90 1.55
CA GLN A 32 6.70 5.35 0.44
C GLN A 32 6.62 6.90 0.39
N PRO A 33 7.04 7.57 -0.71
CA PRO A 33 7.12 9.02 -0.77
C PRO A 33 5.80 9.78 -0.52
N MET A 34 4.66 9.23 -0.93
CA MET A 34 3.36 9.87 -0.67
C MET A 34 2.94 9.76 0.80
N ALA A 35 3.26 8.67 1.49
CA ALA A 35 3.05 8.49 2.92
C ALA A 35 3.88 9.54 3.67
N ILE A 36 5.16 9.72 3.29
CA ILE A 36 6.01 10.79 3.80
C ILE A 36 5.34 12.16 3.55
N ALA A 37 4.92 12.44 2.32
CA ALA A 37 4.28 13.72 1.97
C ALA A 37 2.99 14.00 2.77
N GLN A 38 2.25 12.96 3.16
CA GLN A 38 1.02 13.06 3.95
C GLN A 38 1.31 13.33 5.44
N VAL A 39 2.36 12.72 6.00
CA VAL A 39 2.70 12.86 7.44
C VAL A 39 3.59 14.06 7.72
N LEU A 40 4.45 14.43 6.78
CA LEU A 40 5.47 15.48 6.95
C LEU A 40 4.89 16.81 7.43
N PRO A 41 3.77 17.35 6.90
CA PRO A 41 3.20 18.59 7.41
C PRO A 41 2.94 18.54 8.91
N ALA A 42 2.29 17.47 9.40
CA ALA A 42 2.00 17.32 10.82
C ALA A 42 3.27 17.18 11.66
N LEU A 43 4.29 16.45 11.15
CA LEU A 43 5.57 16.28 11.84
C LEU A 43 6.32 17.61 12.00
N VAL A 44 6.16 18.55 11.07
CA VAL A 44 6.76 19.91 11.16
C VAL A 44 5.80 20.94 11.75
N GLY A 45 4.71 20.51 12.39
CA GLY A 45 3.73 21.39 13.04
C GLY A 45 2.97 22.28 12.06
N LYS A 46 2.70 21.78 10.85
CA LYS A 46 1.94 22.45 9.79
C LYS A 46 0.72 21.62 9.40
N SER A 47 -0.29 22.30 8.86
CA SER A 47 -1.41 21.69 8.17
C SER A 47 -1.57 22.26 6.77
N TYR A 48 -2.43 21.63 5.96
CA TYR A 48 -2.78 22.17 4.65
C TYR A 48 -3.35 23.61 4.70
N LEU A 49 -3.92 24.04 5.84
CA LEU A 49 -4.38 25.43 6.03
C LEU A 49 -3.22 26.45 6.02
N ASN A 50 -1.99 26.01 6.28
CA ASN A 50 -0.81 26.87 6.23
C ASN A 50 -0.25 27.03 4.81
N ALA A 51 -0.80 26.35 3.79
CA ALA A 51 -0.26 26.36 2.43
C ALA A 51 -0.22 27.77 1.80
N GLY A 52 -1.16 28.65 2.15
CA GLY A 52 -1.22 30.03 1.64
C GLY A 52 -0.24 31.02 2.27
N ARG A 53 0.53 30.63 3.30
CA ARG A 53 1.45 31.52 4.05
C ARG A 53 2.94 31.23 3.81
N ARG A 54 3.30 30.59 2.68
CA ARG A 54 4.71 30.18 2.47
C ARG A 54 5.62 31.37 2.18
N SER A 55 6.67 31.50 3.00
CA SER A 55 7.89 32.22 2.65
C SER A 55 8.85 31.24 1.97
N CYS A 56 9.30 31.56 0.76
CA CYS A 56 10.21 30.70 0.00
C CYS A 56 11.65 30.99 0.40
N ALA A 57 12.21 30.19 1.31
CA ALA A 57 13.66 30.07 1.50
C ALA A 57 14.05 28.62 1.22
N ALA A 58 14.91 28.40 0.23
CA ALA A 58 15.35 27.08 -0.19
C ALA A 58 16.67 26.72 0.50
N THR A 59 16.73 25.55 1.14
CA THR A 59 17.98 24.91 1.55
C THR A 59 17.97 23.49 1.02
N ASN A 60 18.87 23.20 0.08
CA ASN A 60 19.05 21.88 -0.50
C ASN A 60 20.18 21.16 0.24
N THR A 61 19.87 20.03 0.86
CA THR A 61 20.85 19.01 1.25
C THR A 61 20.37 17.66 0.75
N MET A 62 21.15 17.06 -0.15
CA MET A 62 20.94 15.69 -0.62
C MET A 62 21.74 14.72 0.24
N SER A 63 21.11 13.61 0.62
CA SER A 63 21.77 12.48 1.26
C SER A 63 21.86 11.31 0.27
N PRO A 64 22.94 10.50 0.32
CA PRO A 64 23.10 9.36 -0.58
C PRO A 64 22.28 8.15 -0.10
N SER A 65 21.75 7.40 -1.07
CA SER A 65 21.01 6.14 -0.86
C SER A 65 21.94 4.94 -0.77
N GLN A 66 21.63 3.99 0.12
CA GLN A 66 22.41 2.77 0.36
C GLN A 66 21.96 1.58 -0.53
N GLN A 67 22.88 0.64 -0.74
CA GLN A 67 22.75 -0.55 -1.60
C GLN A 67 22.02 -1.72 -0.92
N LEU A 68 21.36 -2.55 -1.73
CA LEU A 68 20.60 -3.75 -1.34
C LEU A 68 21.51 -4.97 -1.09
N PRO A 69 21.16 -5.85 -0.12
CA PRO A 69 21.89 -7.07 0.19
C PRO A 69 21.54 -8.26 -0.72
N LEU A 70 22.38 -9.30 -0.63
CA LEU A 70 22.33 -10.56 -1.39
C LEU A 70 21.00 -11.31 -1.20
N SER A 71 20.40 -11.78 -2.29
CA SER A 71 19.05 -12.36 -2.29
C SER A 71 19.04 -13.89 -2.14
N THR A 72 18.40 -14.38 -1.10
CA THR A 72 17.90 -15.76 -0.96
C THR A 72 16.55 -15.92 -1.68
N LEU A 73 16.08 -17.14 -1.94
CA LEU A 73 14.78 -17.40 -2.58
C LEU A 73 13.72 -17.73 -1.52
N GLY A 74 12.54 -17.15 -1.66
CA GLY A 74 11.35 -17.43 -0.84
C GLY A 74 10.18 -17.96 -1.68
N THR A 75 9.36 -18.82 -1.07
CA THR A 75 8.15 -19.40 -1.67
C THR A 75 6.93 -18.67 -1.13
N ILE A 76 6.13 -18.07 -2.01
CA ILE A 76 4.94 -17.28 -1.64
C ILE A 76 3.70 -17.95 -2.25
N GLY A 77 2.66 -18.13 -1.44
CA GLY A 77 1.34 -18.53 -1.91
C GLY A 77 0.59 -17.33 -2.48
N PHE A 78 -0.03 -17.48 -3.65
CA PHE A 78 -0.86 -16.43 -4.25
C PHE A 78 -2.16 -17.02 -4.78
N SER A 79 -3.29 -16.46 -4.34
CA SER A 79 -4.60 -16.85 -4.82
C SER A 79 -5.46 -15.67 -5.23
N ILE A 80 -6.30 -15.89 -6.23
CA ILE A 80 -7.29 -14.93 -6.72
C ILE A 80 -8.68 -15.50 -6.53
N THR A 81 -9.60 -14.69 -6.00
CA THR A 81 -10.96 -15.13 -5.70
C THR A 81 -11.96 -14.05 -6.11
N ASN A 82 -13.05 -14.45 -6.74
CA ASN A 82 -14.22 -13.61 -6.95
C ASN A 82 -15.44 -14.28 -6.32
N THR A 83 -16.06 -13.60 -5.37
CA THR A 83 -17.27 -14.06 -4.67
C THR A 83 -18.52 -13.29 -5.05
N LEU A 84 -18.40 -12.19 -5.81
CA LEU A 84 -19.52 -11.28 -6.10
C LEU A 84 -20.45 -11.83 -7.20
N LYS A 85 -19.89 -12.22 -8.35
CA LYS A 85 -20.62 -12.77 -9.50
C LYS A 85 -19.73 -13.72 -10.28
N ASN A 86 -20.24 -14.86 -10.77
CA ASN A 86 -19.45 -15.87 -11.48
C ASN A 86 -18.24 -16.32 -10.66
N TYR A 87 -18.52 -17.09 -9.61
CA TYR A 87 -17.50 -17.53 -8.66
C TYR A 87 -16.31 -18.19 -9.36
N PHE A 88 -15.11 -17.75 -8.99
CA PHE A 88 -13.89 -18.45 -9.33
C PHE A 88 -12.88 -18.33 -8.20
N HIS A 89 -12.02 -19.35 -8.09
CA HIS A 89 -10.91 -19.39 -7.17
C HIS A 89 -9.74 -20.11 -7.83
N TYR A 90 -8.59 -19.46 -7.89
CA TYR A 90 -7.35 -20.04 -8.40
C TYR A 90 -6.21 -19.76 -7.43
N SER A 91 -5.33 -20.73 -7.26
CA SER A 91 -4.19 -20.64 -6.35
C SER A 91 -2.92 -21.17 -7.01
N THR A 92 -1.79 -20.59 -6.65
CA THR A 92 -0.45 -21.02 -7.08
C THR A 92 0.57 -20.69 -6.00
N SER A 93 1.75 -21.32 -6.10
CA SER A 93 2.90 -20.97 -5.28
C SER A 93 4.01 -20.51 -6.22
N VAL A 94 4.63 -19.38 -5.92
CA VAL A 94 5.72 -18.82 -6.73
C VAL A 94 6.99 -18.71 -5.91
N CYS A 95 8.12 -18.92 -6.57
CA CYS A 95 9.43 -18.69 -5.99
C CYS A 95 9.96 -17.33 -6.45
N VAL A 96 10.25 -16.43 -5.51
CA VAL A 96 10.79 -15.09 -5.79
C VAL A 96 12.00 -14.81 -4.90
N PRO A 97 12.95 -13.96 -5.34
CA PRO A 97 14.00 -13.48 -4.45
C PRO A 97 13.40 -12.82 -3.19
N ASP A 98 14.02 -13.03 -2.04
CA ASP A 98 13.63 -12.39 -0.79
C ASP A 98 13.64 -10.87 -0.92
N ASN A 99 12.75 -10.21 -0.17
CA ASN A 99 12.44 -8.79 -0.29
C ASN A 99 11.83 -8.36 -1.64
N SER A 100 11.44 -9.30 -2.50
CA SER A 100 10.61 -8.99 -3.67
C SER A 100 9.26 -8.41 -3.27
N THR A 101 8.76 -7.49 -4.07
CA THR A 101 7.43 -6.89 -3.85
C THR A 101 6.33 -7.84 -4.30
N LEU A 102 5.12 -7.65 -3.79
CA LEU A 102 3.95 -8.41 -4.23
C LEU A 102 3.68 -8.25 -5.74
N LEU A 103 4.02 -7.10 -6.33
CA LEU A 103 3.97 -6.93 -7.78
C LEU A 103 4.89 -7.92 -8.51
N GLN A 104 6.07 -8.22 -7.96
CA GLN A 104 6.97 -9.20 -8.54
C GLN A 104 6.40 -10.63 -8.42
N VAL A 105 5.81 -10.96 -7.28
CA VAL A 105 5.05 -12.22 -7.08
C VAL A 105 3.95 -12.37 -8.13
N MET A 106 3.16 -11.33 -8.37
CA MET A 106 2.11 -11.34 -9.40
C MET A 106 2.67 -11.51 -10.82
N LYS A 107 3.80 -10.89 -11.14
CA LYS A 107 4.47 -11.07 -12.45
C LYS A 107 4.91 -12.51 -12.66
N VAL A 108 5.53 -13.13 -11.67
CA VAL A 108 5.95 -14.54 -11.75
C VAL A 108 4.72 -15.46 -11.90
N ALA A 109 3.66 -15.24 -11.10
CA ALA A 109 2.43 -16.02 -11.22
C ALA A 109 1.79 -15.91 -12.62
N ARG A 110 1.80 -14.70 -13.20
CA ARG A 110 1.35 -14.46 -14.59
C ARG A 110 2.21 -15.20 -15.59
N ASP A 111 3.53 -15.15 -15.45
CA ASP A 111 4.45 -15.75 -16.41
C ASP A 111 4.34 -17.29 -16.39
N GLU A 112 4.01 -17.89 -15.24
CA GLU A 112 3.72 -19.32 -15.10
C GLU A 112 2.34 -19.72 -15.66
N LYS A 113 1.29 -18.94 -15.39
CA LYS A 113 -0.09 -19.23 -15.85
C LYS A 113 -0.77 -17.95 -16.37
N PRO A 114 -0.45 -17.52 -17.60
CA PRO A 114 -0.90 -16.22 -18.12
C PRO A 114 -2.42 -16.12 -18.26
N ASP A 115 -3.09 -17.22 -18.61
CA ASP A 115 -4.54 -17.23 -18.78
C ASP A 115 -5.29 -17.00 -17.45
N ILE A 116 -4.69 -17.41 -16.33
CA ILE A 116 -5.30 -17.34 -14.99
C ILE A 116 -4.87 -16.04 -14.28
N PHE A 117 -3.56 -15.79 -14.21
CA PHE A 117 -3.01 -14.70 -13.40
C PHE A 117 -2.66 -13.46 -14.23
N CYS A 118 -3.20 -13.30 -15.44
CA CYS A 118 -3.09 -12.03 -16.15
C CYS A 118 -3.66 -10.88 -15.31
N PHE A 119 -2.98 -9.75 -15.28
CA PHE A 119 -3.41 -8.59 -14.55
C PHE A 119 -3.02 -7.30 -15.27
N LYS A 120 -3.71 -6.21 -14.94
CA LYS A 120 -3.41 -4.85 -15.41
C LYS A 120 -3.18 -3.93 -14.23
N THR A 121 -2.29 -2.96 -14.41
CA THR A 121 -1.99 -1.93 -13.42
C THR A 121 -2.08 -0.54 -14.02
N LYS A 122 -2.43 0.44 -13.19
CA LYS A 122 -2.33 1.87 -13.47
C LYS A 122 -1.34 2.51 -12.51
N GLN A 123 -0.43 3.33 -13.01
CA GLN A 123 0.48 4.08 -12.15
C GLN A 123 -0.29 5.20 -11.43
N THR A 124 -0.07 5.33 -10.12
CA THR A 124 -0.60 6.42 -9.29
C THR A 124 0.52 7.04 -8.46
N SER A 125 0.24 8.14 -7.75
CA SER A 125 1.19 8.71 -6.80
C SER A 125 1.54 7.73 -5.67
N TRP A 126 0.64 6.81 -5.34
CA TRP A 126 0.86 5.75 -4.34
C TRP A 126 1.60 4.52 -4.90
N GLY A 127 1.90 4.51 -6.19
CA GLY A 127 2.52 3.38 -6.89
C GLY A 127 1.56 2.66 -7.83
N PRO A 128 1.91 1.44 -8.26
CA PRO A 128 1.09 0.65 -9.18
C PRO A 128 -0.19 0.17 -8.49
N PHE A 129 -1.34 0.59 -9.01
CA PHE A 129 -2.65 0.16 -8.58
C PHE A 129 -3.18 -0.94 -9.51
N VAL A 130 -3.61 -2.07 -8.96
CA VAL A 130 -4.12 -3.20 -9.75
C VAL A 130 -5.55 -2.91 -10.17
N THR A 131 -5.79 -2.79 -11.47
CA THR A 131 -7.10 -2.45 -12.03
C THR A 131 -7.88 -3.67 -12.49
N SER A 132 -7.19 -4.78 -12.79
CA SER A 132 -7.83 -6.01 -13.26
C SER A 132 -6.96 -7.23 -12.99
N ILE A 133 -7.59 -8.36 -12.70
CA ILE A 133 -6.97 -9.69 -12.59
C ILE A 133 -7.91 -10.70 -13.29
N HIS A 134 -7.34 -11.65 -14.03
CA HIS A 134 -8.10 -12.67 -14.79
C HIS A 134 -9.18 -12.05 -15.70
N GLY A 135 -8.85 -10.95 -16.37
CA GLY A 135 -9.77 -10.21 -17.24
C GLY A 135 -10.90 -9.45 -16.52
N LEU A 136 -11.09 -9.65 -15.21
CA LEU A 136 -12.10 -8.95 -14.42
C LEU A 136 -11.54 -7.63 -13.88
N ALA A 137 -12.12 -6.52 -14.33
CA ALA A 137 -11.68 -5.17 -13.96
C ALA A 137 -12.54 -4.58 -12.84
N GLY A 138 -11.91 -3.78 -11.98
CA GLY A 138 -12.62 -2.90 -11.05
C GLY A 138 -13.34 -1.77 -11.78
N ASN A 139 -14.39 -1.25 -11.17
CA ASN A 139 -15.29 -0.26 -11.72
C ASN A 139 -15.73 0.70 -10.61
N ASP A 140 -15.46 1.99 -10.81
CA ASP A 140 -15.74 3.04 -9.83
C ASP A 140 -17.25 3.31 -9.65
N ILE A 141 -18.06 3.10 -10.71
CA ILE A 141 -19.52 3.26 -10.67
C ILE A 141 -20.15 2.11 -9.89
N GLU A 142 -19.72 0.88 -10.16
CA GLU A 142 -20.18 -0.31 -9.45
C GLU A 142 -19.51 -0.51 -8.07
N ARG A 143 -18.57 0.37 -7.73
CA ARG A 143 -17.79 0.37 -6.49
C ARG A 143 -17.10 -0.97 -6.21
N ASN A 144 -16.53 -1.58 -7.25
CA ASN A 144 -15.82 -2.85 -7.14
C ASN A 144 -14.33 -2.72 -7.47
N TYR A 145 -13.51 -3.51 -6.80
CA TYR A 145 -12.06 -3.43 -6.86
C TYR A 145 -11.40 -4.72 -6.39
N TRP A 146 -10.09 -4.85 -6.65
CA TRP A 146 -9.28 -5.95 -6.12
C TRP A 146 -8.65 -5.56 -4.79
N GLN A 147 -9.07 -6.25 -3.72
CA GLN A 147 -8.53 -6.07 -2.38
C GLN A 147 -7.55 -7.20 -2.06
N PHE A 148 -6.41 -6.84 -1.47
CA PHE A 148 -5.37 -7.80 -1.12
C PHE A 148 -5.34 -8.08 0.37
N PHE A 149 -5.09 -9.34 0.72
CA PHE A 149 -5.04 -9.81 2.10
C PHE A 149 -3.80 -10.66 2.31
N SER A 150 -3.24 -10.57 3.52
CA SER A 150 -2.39 -11.63 4.07
C SER A 150 -3.21 -12.35 5.14
N CYS A 151 -3.42 -13.65 4.95
CA CYS A 151 -4.37 -14.42 5.75
C CYS A 151 -5.75 -13.74 5.82
N TRP A 152 -6.13 -13.22 6.99
CA TRP A 152 -7.44 -12.60 7.26
C TRP A 152 -7.39 -11.07 7.30
N SER A 153 -6.21 -10.46 7.13
CA SER A 153 -6.01 -9.02 7.30
C SER A 153 -5.78 -8.34 5.96
N PRO A 154 -6.51 -7.25 5.64
CA PRO A 154 -6.27 -6.50 4.43
C PRO A 154 -4.89 -5.84 4.49
N LEU A 155 -4.17 -5.87 3.37
CA LEU A 155 -2.88 -5.23 3.26
C LEU A 155 -3.02 -3.72 3.45
N GLN A 156 -2.09 -3.13 4.19
CA GLN A 156 -2.01 -1.69 4.43
C GLN A 156 -1.08 -0.99 3.42
N GLU A 157 -0.48 -1.75 2.52
CA GLU A 157 0.48 -1.29 1.52
C GLU A 157 0.06 -1.76 0.12
N GLY A 158 0.42 -0.98 -0.90
CA GLY A 158 0.17 -1.35 -2.29
C GLY A 158 1.11 -2.47 -2.77
N VAL A 159 0.73 -3.14 -3.85
CA VAL A 159 1.50 -4.26 -4.43
C VAL A 159 2.94 -3.89 -4.82
N GLY A 160 3.20 -2.62 -5.10
CA GLY A 160 4.53 -2.11 -5.42
C GLY A 160 5.46 -1.89 -4.22
N THR A 161 4.93 -1.90 -3.00
CA THR A 161 5.70 -1.62 -1.78
C THR A 161 5.72 -2.83 -0.84
N TYR A 162 4.57 -3.50 -0.69
CA TYR A 162 4.43 -4.64 0.20
C TYR A 162 5.37 -5.78 -0.19
N LYS A 163 6.10 -6.32 0.79
CA LYS A 163 7.05 -7.41 0.64
C LYS A 163 6.57 -8.64 1.41
N PRO A 164 5.98 -9.64 0.72
CA PRO A 164 5.55 -10.88 1.34
C PRO A 164 6.73 -11.62 1.99
N LYS A 165 6.49 -12.27 3.13
CA LYS A 165 7.44 -13.13 3.83
C LYS A 165 7.42 -14.54 3.26
N ASN A 166 8.53 -15.27 3.39
CA ASN A 166 8.58 -16.67 2.99
C ASN A 166 7.44 -17.48 3.64
N TRP A 167 6.76 -18.31 2.85
CA TRP A 167 5.56 -19.08 3.19
C TRP A 167 4.30 -18.27 3.50
N GLU A 168 4.31 -16.96 3.27
CA GLU A 168 3.10 -16.15 3.37
C GLU A 168 2.15 -16.46 2.21
N HIS A 169 0.84 -16.48 2.50
CA HIS A 169 -0.20 -16.68 1.50
C HIS A 169 -1.00 -15.38 1.29
N ILE A 170 -0.86 -14.82 0.09
CA ILE A 170 -1.51 -13.58 -0.31
C ILE A 170 -2.78 -13.90 -1.12
N GLN A 171 -3.88 -13.26 -0.75
CA GLN A 171 -5.16 -13.41 -1.41
C GLN A 171 -5.57 -12.10 -2.06
N ALA A 172 -5.83 -12.11 -3.37
CA ALA A 172 -6.53 -11.03 -4.06
C ALA A 172 -8.01 -11.42 -4.18
N ILE A 173 -8.88 -10.65 -3.53
CA ILE A 173 -10.32 -10.90 -3.50
C ILE A 173 -11.00 -9.73 -4.22
N PHE A 174 -11.87 -10.05 -5.18
CA PHE A 174 -12.71 -9.06 -5.83
C PHE A 174 -13.83 -8.64 -4.87
N SER A 175 -13.79 -7.37 -4.46
CA SER A 175 -14.56 -6.82 -3.34
C SER A 175 -15.31 -5.55 -3.76
N THR A 176 -16.20 -5.07 -2.90
CA THR A 176 -16.85 -3.76 -3.02
C THR A 176 -16.44 -2.82 -1.88
N TYR A 177 -16.58 -1.51 -2.09
CA TYR A 177 -16.35 -0.47 -1.07
C TYR A 177 -17.53 0.47 -0.94
#